data_AF-A0A926AM27-F1
#
_entry.id   AF-A0A926AM27-F1
#
_cell.length_a   1.000
_cell.length_b   1.000
_cell.length_c   1.000
_cell.angle_alpha   90.00
_cell.angle_beta   90.00
_cell.angle_gamma   90.00
#
_symmetry.space_group_name_H-M   'P 1'
#
loop_
_entity.id
_entity.type
_entity.pdbx_description
1 polymer ?
#
loop_
_entity_poly.entity_id
_entity_poly.type
_entity_poly.pdbx_seq_one_letter_code
_entity_poly.pdbx_strand_id
1 'polypeptide(L)'
;MKQSSRSTSTQSAVVVPQAIDLDTFLAKLSAKDKKTFERQVATREQSAYPGLADRWKRLACLLATLSPSFLKLSGTDAIQFFIADGKYRKQVFALHATPEGTIAVYVPDMLDDAVRAKLVAPNADAETENSFRLPEAEQTITIELLDGKTMNQPPYYKDMTGWNRKAICIIVPALANDFHMQAAEKICTLAASKFVITAPPVVAPK
;
A
#
# COMPACT_ATOMS: atom_id res chain seq x y z
N MET A 1 -42.54 24.15 3.42
CA MET A 1 -41.81 22.89 3.20
C MET A 1 -40.71 23.16 2.19
N LYS A 2 -39.45 23.30 2.63
CA LYS A 2 -38.31 23.57 1.74
C LYS A 2 -37.69 22.24 1.33
N GLN A 3 -37.77 21.89 0.05
CA GLN A 3 -37.08 20.73 -0.52
C GLN A 3 -35.57 21.03 -0.55
N SER A 4 -34.80 20.33 0.28
CA SER A 4 -33.34 20.30 0.19
C SER A 4 -32.94 19.43 -0.99
N SER A 5 -32.47 20.09 -2.05
CA SER A 5 -31.80 19.47 -3.19
C SER A 5 -30.52 18.78 -2.69
N ARG A 6 -30.53 17.45 -2.68
CA ARG A 6 -29.38 16.62 -2.34
C ARG A 6 -28.43 16.61 -3.54
N SER A 7 -27.46 17.52 -3.55
CA SER A 7 -26.40 17.56 -4.55
C SER A 7 -25.66 16.22 -4.54
N THR A 8 -25.85 15.43 -5.59
CA THR A 8 -25.16 14.16 -5.81
C THR A 8 -23.72 14.51 -6.20
N SER A 9 -22.82 14.55 -5.21
CA SER A 9 -21.40 14.75 -5.50
C SER A 9 -20.88 13.52 -6.24
N THR A 10 -20.53 13.68 -7.52
CA THR A 10 -19.86 12.69 -8.34
C THR A 10 -18.59 12.23 -7.63
N GLN A 11 -18.64 11.00 -7.11
CA GLN A 11 -17.58 10.37 -6.35
C GLN A 11 -16.49 9.97 -7.36
N SER A 12 -15.33 10.63 -7.35
CA SER A 12 -14.17 10.10 -8.06
C SER A 12 -13.72 8.83 -7.34
N ALA A 13 -14.21 7.69 -7.82
CA ALA A 13 -13.78 6.38 -7.34
C ALA A 13 -12.34 6.15 -7.80
N VAL A 14 -11.41 5.98 -6.86
CA VAL A 14 -10.04 5.56 -7.18
C VAL A 14 -10.13 4.16 -7.79
N VAL A 15 -9.83 4.05 -9.10
CA VAL A 15 -9.85 2.78 -9.83
C VAL A 15 -8.55 2.03 -9.58
N VAL A 16 -8.63 0.94 -8.82
CA VAL A 16 -7.49 0.06 -8.59
C VAL A 16 -7.16 -0.68 -9.90
N PRO A 17 -5.92 -0.60 -10.42
CA PRO A 17 -5.55 -1.31 -11.62
C PRO A 17 -5.57 -2.83 -11.38
N GLN A 18 -5.74 -3.59 -12.47
CA GLN A 18 -5.60 -5.04 -12.39
C GLN A 18 -4.16 -5.39 -11.99
N ALA A 19 -4.01 -6.07 -10.87
CA ALA A 19 -2.70 -6.55 -10.42
C ALA A 19 -2.14 -7.58 -11.42
N ILE A 20 -0.83 -7.56 -11.64
CA ILE A 20 -0.13 -8.63 -12.35
C ILE A 20 -0.38 -9.97 -11.66
N ASP A 21 -0.40 -11.04 -12.44
CA ASP A 21 -0.48 -12.38 -11.88
C ASP A 21 0.80 -12.76 -11.10
N LEU A 22 0.69 -13.82 -10.30
CA LEU A 22 1.78 -14.25 -9.45
C LEU A 22 3.02 -14.69 -10.25
N ASP A 23 2.86 -15.35 -11.39
CA ASP A 23 3.99 -15.83 -12.19
C ASP A 23 4.76 -14.64 -12.77
N THR A 24 4.04 -13.62 -13.26
CA THR A 24 4.61 -12.34 -13.70
C THR A 24 5.33 -11.61 -12.55
N PHE A 25 4.77 -11.62 -11.34
CA PHE A 25 5.45 -11.09 -10.15
C PHE A 25 6.75 -11.85 -9.84
N LEU A 26 6.70 -13.19 -9.80
CA LEU A 26 7.87 -14.03 -9.52
C LEU A 26 8.96 -13.89 -10.59
N ALA A 27 8.59 -13.62 -11.84
CA ALA A 27 9.54 -13.35 -12.92
C ALA A 27 10.34 -12.05 -12.73
N LYS A 28 9.85 -11.11 -11.92
CA LYS A 28 10.60 -9.88 -11.54
C LYS A 28 11.64 -10.13 -10.46
N LEU A 29 11.60 -11.28 -9.78
CA LEU A 29 12.51 -11.62 -8.69
C LEU A 29 13.79 -12.28 -9.18
N SER A 30 14.89 -12.04 -8.48
CA SER A 30 16.07 -12.89 -8.61
C SER A 30 15.76 -14.31 -8.14
N ALA A 31 16.52 -15.33 -8.58
CA ALA A 31 16.30 -16.71 -8.14
C ALA A 31 16.38 -16.88 -6.61
N LYS A 32 17.25 -16.10 -5.95
CA LYS A 32 17.37 -16.07 -4.48
C LYS A 32 16.12 -15.47 -3.83
N ASP A 33 15.64 -14.38 -4.38
CA ASP A 33 14.47 -13.67 -3.85
C ASP A 33 13.18 -14.44 -4.09
N LYS A 34 13.06 -15.11 -5.25
CA LYS A 34 11.95 -16.03 -5.55
C LYS A 34 11.82 -17.11 -4.48
N LYS A 35 12.91 -17.82 -4.17
CA LYS A 35 12.93 -18.82 -3.08
C LYS A 35 12.57 -18.24 -1.72
N THR A 36 12.98 -16.99 -1.46
CA THR A 36 12.65 -16.30 -0.21
C THR A 36 11.17 -15.96 -0.13
N PHE A 37 10.58 -15.49 -1.22
CA PHE A 37 9.15 -15.20 -1.33
C PHE A 37 8.31 -16.48 -1.23
N GLU A 38 8.69 -17.56 -1.91
CA GLU A 38 8.01 -18.86 -1.79
C GLU A 38 8.02 -19.37 -0.34
N ARG A 39 9.15 -19.24 0.36
CA ARG A 39 9.22 -19.56 1.81
C ARG A 39 8.30 -18.67 2.64
N GLN A 40 8.25 -17.36 2.35
CA GLN A 40 7.34 -16.42 3.01
C GLN A 40 5.87 -16.84 2.86
N VAL A 41 5.47 -17.24 1.64
CA VAL A 41 4.13 -17.72 1.34
C VAL A 41 3.85 -19.01 2.13
N ALA A 42 4.73 -20.00 2.06
CA ALA A 42 4.57 -21.28 2.77
C ALA A 42 4.43 -21.09 4.29
N THR A 43 5.22 -20.20 4.90
CA THR A 43 5.08 -19.87 6.34
C THR A 43 3.71 -19.27 6.66
N ARG A 44 3.15 -18.44 5.78
CA ARG A 44 1.83 -17.81 5.98
C ARG A 44 0.69 -18.79 5.75
N GLU A 45 0.84 -19.73 4.83
CA GLU A 45 -0.12 -20.83 4.61
C GLU A 45 -0.24 -21.73 5.84
N GLN A 46 0.85 -21.88 6.61
CA GLN A 46 0.90 -22.63 7.86
C GLN A 46 0.47 -21.81 9.09
N SER A 47 0.14 -20.53 8.93
CA SER A 47 -0.24 -19.66 10.05
C SER A 47 -1.66 -19.96 10.55
N ALA A 48 -1.95 -19.51 11.77
CA ALA A 48 -3.30 -19.60 12.35
C ALA A 48 -4.33 -18.65 11.69
N TYR A 49 -3.93 -17.88 10.67
CA TYR A 49 -4.75 -16.82 10.08
C TYR A 49 -5.16 -17.17 8.64
N PRO A 50 -6.40 -17.64 8.42
CA PRO A 50 -6.88 -18.03 7.10
C PRO A 50 -6.77 -16.89 6.08
N GLY A 51 -6.31 -17.22 4.87
CA GLY A 51 -6.16 -16.28 3.76
C GLY A 51 -5.01 -15.29 3.89
N LEU A 52 -4.15 -15.39 4.92
CA LEU A 52 -3.02 -14.48 5.09
C LEU A 52 -2.04 -14.56 3.92
N ALA A 53 -1.77 -15.77 3.42
CA ALA A 53 -0.94 -15.98 2.24
C ALA A 53 -1.56 -15.34 0.98
N ASP A 54 -2.88 -15.39 0.82
CA ASP A 54 -3.56 -14.80 -0.33
C ASP A 54 -3.56 -13.28 -0.27
N ARG A 55 -3.82 -12.68 0.90
CA ARG A 55 -3.69 -11.23 1.12
C ARG A 55 -2.27 -10.75 0.86
N TRP A 56 -1.26 -11.51 1.31
CA TRP A 56 0.15 -11.23 1.05
C TRP A 56 0.49 -11.23 -0.44
N LYS A 57 0.13 -12.30 -1.17
CA LYS A 57 0.32 -12.41 -2.62
C LYS A 57 -0.39 -11.28 -3.37
N ARG A 58 -1.65 -11.00 -3.02
CA ARG A 58 -2.48 -9.95 -3.62
C ARG A 58 -1.83 -8.56 -3.51
N LEU A 59 -1.40 -8.18 -2.31
CA LEU A 59 -0.73 -6.89 -2.09
C LEU A 59 0.64 -6.84 -2.77
N ALA A 60 1.42 -7.92 -2.72
CA ALA A 60 2.72 -7.98 -3.39
C ALA A 60 2.59 -7.77 -4.91
N CYS A 61 1.63 -8.45 -5.54
CA CYS A 61 1.34 -8.31 -6.97
C CYS A 61 0.84 -6.90 -7.31
N LEU A 62 -0.09 -6.34 -6.53
CA LEU A 62 -0.59 -4.98 -6.77
C LEU A 62 0.56 -3.96 -6.67
N LEU A 63 1.36 -4.01 -5.60
CA LEU A 63 2.46 -3.07 -5.41
C LEU A 63 3.49 -3.18 -6.54
N ALA A 64 3.82 -4.40 -7.00
CA ALA A 64 4.69 -4.60 -8.16
C ALA A 64 4.09 -4.06 -9.48
N THR A 65 2.76 -4.01 -9.59
CA THR A 65 2.05 -3.36 -10.70
C THR A 65 2.20 -1.84 -10.63
N LEU A 66 2.04 -1.27 -9.44
CA LEU A 66 2.10 0.18 -9.18
C LEU A 66 3.53 0.75 -9.21
N SER A 67 4.55 -0.06 -8.96
CA SER A 67 5.96 0.33 -9.02
C SER A 67 6.77 -0.66 -9.87
N PRO A 68 6.76 -0.51 -11.19
CA PRO A 68 7.22 -1.56 -12.09
C PRO A 68 8.74 -1.72 -12.20
N SER A 69 9.54 -0.76 -11.67
CA SER A 69 10.97 -0.66 -11.99
C SER A 69 11.86 -1.67 -11.26
N PHE A 70 11.82 -1.69 -9.92
CA PHE A 70 12.70 -2.56 -9.14
C PHE A 70 12.05 -2.92 -7.83
N LEU A 71 12.20 -4.17 -7.41
CA LEU A 71 11.78 -4.62 -6.09
C LEU A 71 12.79 -5.58 -5.50
N LYS A 72 12.84 -5.61 -4.17
CA LYS A 72 13.85 -6.37 -3.40
C LYS A 72 13.19 -6.98 -2.17
N LEU A 73 13.50 -8.24 -1.88
CA LEU A 73 13.14 -8.85 -0.61
C LEU A 73 14.11 -8.40 0.47
N SER A 74 13.58 -8.01 1.62
CA SER A 74 14.36 -7.57 2.77
C SER A 74 14.03 -8.46 3.97
N GLY A 75 15.06 -9.09 4.53
CA GLY A 75 14.88 -10.02 5.64
C GLY A 75 14.03 -11.24 5.26
N THR A 76 13.26 -11.72 6.24
CA THR A 76 12.42 -12.92 6.11
C THR A 76 10.96 -12.60 5.83
N ASP A 77 10.56 -11.34 5.86
CA ASP A 77 9.15 -10.94 6.02
C ASP A 77 8.78 -9.62 5.32
N ALA A 78 9.72 -8.94 4.65
CA ALA A 78 9.46 -7.68 3.96
C ALA A 78 9.83 -7.67 2.46
N ILE A 79 9.15 -6.78 1.72
CA ILE A 79 9.41 -6.45 0.31
C ILE A 79 9.54 -4.93 0.21
N GLN A 80 10.56 -4.45 -0.49
CA GLN A 80 10.76 -3.04 -0.81
C GLN A 80 10.52 -2.83 -2.31
N PHE A 81 9.82 -1.75 -2.65
CA PHE A 81 9.53 -1.42 -4.04
C PHE A 81 10.02 -0.02 -4.41
N PHE A 82 10.61 0.07 -5.60
CA PHE A 82 11.32 1.23 -6.07
C PHE A 82 10.89 1.62 -7.48
N ILE A 83 10.95 2.92 -7.75
CA ILE A 83 10.88 3.49 -9.09
C ILE A 83 12.23 4.08 -9.49
N ALA A 84 12.40 4.31 -10.79
CA ALA A 84 13.52 5.10 -11.30
C ALA A 84 13.40 6.56 -10.84
N ASP A 85 14.52 7.14 -10.40
CA ASP A 85 14.66 8.55 -10.02
C ASP A 85 15.99 9.08 -10.58
N GLY A 86 15.99 9.38 -11.87
CA GLY A 86 17.21 9.65 -12.63
C GLY A 86 18.18 8.47 -12.61
N LYS A 87 19.42 8.71 -12.17
CA LYS A 87 20.44 7.64 -11.97
C LYS A 87 20.25 6.83 -10.68
N TYR A 88 19.32 7.25 -9.83
CA TYR A 88 19.06 6.63 -8.54
C TYR A 88 17.73 5.87 -8.56
N ARG A 89 17.44 5.20 -7.43
CA ARG A 89 16.18 4.53 -7.18
C ARG A 89 15.53 5.18 -5.99
N LYS A 90 14.24 5.49 -6.11
CA LYS A 90 13.44 6.01 -5.00
C LYS A 90 12.53 4.91 -4.49
N GLN A 91 12.66 4.58 -3.19
CA GLN A 91 11.70 3.69 -2.56
C GLN A 91 10.34 4.39 -2.47
N VAL A 92 9.30 3.72 -2.97
CA VAL A 92 7.93 4.25 -2.97
C VAL A 92 6.98 3.40 -2.17
N PHE A 93 7.24 2.11 -2.01
CA PHE A 93 6.44 1.23 -1.16
C PHE A 93 7.31 0.29 -0.33
N ALA A 94 6.75 -0.20 0.76
CA ALA A 94 7.20 -1.41 1.42
C ALA A 94 6.00 -2.25 1.83
N LEU A 95 6.19 -3.55 1.89
CA LEU A 95 5.22 -4.52 2.38
C LEU A 95 5.91 -5.36 3.44
N HIS A 96 5.32 -5.49 4.61
CA HIS A 96 5.86 -6.29 5.71
C HIS A 96 4.74 -7.11 6.33
N ALA A 97 5.03 -8.34 6.74
CA ALA A 97 4.10 -9.10 7.58
C ALA A 97 4.71 -9.33 8.94
N THR A 98 3.91 -9.15 9.99
CA THR A 98 4.35 -9.36 11.35
C THR A 98 4.12 -10.81 11.79
N PRO A 99 4.83 -11.30 12.82
CA PRO A 99 4.57 -12.61 13.41
C PRO A 99 3.14 -12.79 13.91
N GLU A 100 2.48 -11.70 14.31
CA GLU A 100 1.09 -11.66 14.77
C GLU A 100 0.07 -11.77 13.62
N GLY A 101 0.54 -11.90 12.38
CA GLY A 101 -0.31 -12.11 11.20
C GLY A 101 -0.87 -10.84 10.58
N THR A 102 -0.48 -9.66 11.07
CA THR A 102 -0.84 -8.40 10.41
C THR A 102 0.03 -8.17 9.18
N ILE A 103 -0.52 -7.46 8.19
CA ILE A 103 0.25 -6.98 7.04
C ILE A 103 0.34 -5.46 7.14
N ALA A 104 1.56 -4.94 7.21
CA ALA A 104 1.86 -3.52 7.17
C ALA A 104 2.20 -3.10 5.72
N VAL A 105 1.45 -2.14 5.19
CA VAL A 105 1.68 -1.56 3.87
C VAL A 105 2.17 -0.12 4.03
N TYR A 106 3.42 0.12 3.63
CA TYR A 106 4.04 1.44 3.72
C TYR A 106 3.90 2.15 2.38
N VAL A 107 3.36 3.37 2.41
CA VAL A 107 3.18 4.23 1.24
C VAL A 107 3.67 5.65 1.57
N PRO A 108 3.97 6.52 0.57
CA PRO A 108 4.23 7.94 0.84
C PRO A 108 3.06 8.56 1.59
N ASP A 109 3.28 9.65 2.32
CA ASP A 109 2.20 10.28 3.07
C ASP A 109 1.05 10.74 2.15
N MET A 110 -0.07 10.04 2.25
CA MET A 110 -1.27 10.20 1.42
C MET A 110 -2.53 10.33 2.29
N LEU A 111 -2.40 10.59 3.59
CA LEU A 111 -3.54 10.54 4.50
C LEU A 111 -4.61 11.59 4.15
N ASP A 112 -4.20 12.85 3.94
CA ASP A 112 -5.10 13.93 3.55
C ASP A 112 -5.75 13.71 2.18
N ASP A 113 -4.98 13.15 1.23
CA ASP A 113 -5.48 12.77 -0.08
C ASP A 113 -6.52 11.62 0.05
N ALA A 114 -6.28 10.64 0.93
CA ALA A 114 -7.19 9.51 1.17
C ALA A 114 -8.49 9.93 1.86
N VAL A 115 -8.43 10.85 2.84
CA VAL A 115 -9.62 11.44 3.48
C VAL A 115 -10.46 12.21 2.47
N ARG A 116 -9.82 13.06 1.66
CA ARG A 116 -10.49 13.84 0.61
C ARG A 116 -11.11 12.96 -0.48
N ALA A 117 -10.45 11.85 -0.82
CA ALA A 117 -10.99 10.84 -1.73
C ALA A 117 -12.06 9.94 -1.08
N LYS A 118 -12.42 10.17 0.20
CA LYS A 118 -13.39 9.39 0.98
C LYS A 118 -13.04 7.89 1.03
N LEU A 119 -11.75 7.56 1.02
CA LEU A 119 -11.27 6.19 1.22
C LEU A 119 -11.24 5.82 2.70
N VAL A 120 -10.98 6.82 3.55
CA VAL A 120 -11.00 6.75 5.01
C VAL A 120 -11.63 8.02 5.56
N ALA A 121 -12.10 7.97 6.79
CA ALA A 121 -12.60 9.14 7.51
C ALA A 121 -12.04 9.17 8.94
N PRO A 122 -11.80 10.35 9.53
CA PRO A 122 -11.45 10.45 10.94
C PRO A 122 -12.45 9.70 11.82
N ASN A 123 -11.93 8.97 12.80
CA ASN A 123 -12.73 8.30 13.81
C ASN A 123 -12.74 9.15 15.09
N ALA A 124 -13.78 9.99 15.24
CA ALA A 124 -13.90 10.90 16.38
C ALA A 124 -14.07 10.17 17.72
N ASP A 125 -14.55 8.93 17.68
CA ASP A 125 -14.82 8.09 18.85
C ASP A 125 -13.68 7.11 19.15
N ALA A 126 -12.55 7.20 18.42
CA ALA A 126 -11.44 6.29 18.62
C ALA A 126 -10.67 6.58 19.91
N GLU A 127 -10.33 5.52 20.63
CA GLU A 127 -9.36 5.59 21.73
C GLU A 127 -7.93 5.86 21.24
N THR A 128 -7.64 5.57 19.96
CA THR A 128 -6.32 5.74 19.35
C THR A 128 -6.35 6.74 18.19
N GLU A 129 -5.40 7.67 18.16
CA GLU A 129 -5.30 8.73 17.14
C GLU A 129 -5.08 8.19 15.72
N ASN A 130 -4.63 6.94 15.58
CA ASN A 130 -4.32 6.28 14.31
C ASN A 130 -5.48 5.44 13.75
N SER A 131 -6.67 5.47 14.37
CA SER A 131 -7.84 4.72 13.90
C SER A 131 -8.68 5.55 12.93
N PHE A 132 -8.99 4.99 11.76
CA PHE A 132 -9.80 5.64 10.74
C PHE A 132 -10.98 4.77 10.34
N ARG A 133 -12.15 5.37 10.15
CA ARG A 133 -13.34 4.67 9.66
C ARG A 133 -13.22 4.39 8.17
N LEU A 134 -13.68 3.23 7.73
CA LEU A 134 -13.84 2.87 6.32
C LEU A 134 -15.23 3.31 5.85
N PRO A 135 -15.41 4.32 4.99
CA PRO A 135 -16.77 4.83 4.67
C PRO A 135 -17.71 3.80 4.02
N GLU A 136 -17.15 2.75 3.43
CA GLU A 136 -17.88 1.66 2.77
C GLU A 136 -18.29 0.53 3.76
N ALA A 137 -17.86 0.59 5.03
CA ALA A 137 -18.15 -0.43 6.04
C ALA A 137 -18.21 0.14 7.47
N GLU A 138 -18.94 -0.49 8.39
CA GLU A 138 -18.88 -0.14 9.82
C GLU A 138 -17.63 -0.71 10.50
N GLN A 139 -16.46 -0.38 9.95
CA GLN A 139 -15.16 -0.92 10.35
C GLN A 139 -14.11 0.18 10.37
N THR A 140 -13.01 -0.11 11.07
CA THR A 140 -11.88 0.81 11.22
C THR A 140 -10.59 0.18 10.73
N ILE A 141 -9.72 1.00 10.16
CA ILE A 141 -8.36 0.65 9.77
C ILE A 141 -7.36 1.51 10.53
N THR A 142 -6.24 0.91 10.94
CA THR A 142 -5.17 1.65 11.60
C THR A 142 -4.20 2.19 10.56
N ILE A 143 -3.91 3.50 10.62
CA ILE A 143 -2.94 4.18 9.77
C ILE A 143 -1.99 4.98 10.65
N GLU A 144 -0.72 4.61 10.66
CA GLU A 144 0.31 5.31 11.43
C GLU A 144 1.05 6.32 10.55
N LEU A 145 1.27 7.53 11.07
CA LEU A 145 2.09 8.56 10.42
C LEU A 145 3.56 8.33 10.73
N LEU A 146 4.40 8.31 9.69
CA LEU A 146 5.83 8.06 9.77
C LEU A 146 6.61 9.24 9.20
N ASP A 147 7.67 9.65 9.90
CA ASP A 147 8.54 10.73 9.48
C ASP A 147 10.01 10.42 9.78
N GLY A 148 10.92 11.39 9.55
CA GLY A 148 12.34 11.22 9.83
C GLY A 148 12.70 11.16 11.33
N LYS A 149 11.73 11.36 12.23
CA LYS A 149 11.91 11.36 13.69
C LYS A 149 11.39 10.08 14.35
N THR A 150 10.68 9.22 13.62
CA THR A 150 10.28 7.90 14.12
C THR A 150 11.51 7.14 14.62
N MET A 151 11.51 6.73 15.88
CA MET A 151 12.65 6.02 16.50
C MET A 151 12.78 4.60 15.94
N ASN A 152 14.02 4.11 15.81
CA ASN A 152 14.35 2.72 15.45
C ASN A 152 13.66 2.21 14.17
N GLN A 153 13.63 3.02 13.12
CA GLN A 153 12.96 2.67 11.87
C GLN A 153 13.52 1.36 11.27
N PRO A 154 12.66 0.37 11.00
CA PRO A 154 13.04 -0.80 10.24
C PRO A 154 13.73 -0.47 8.90
N PRO A 155 14.74 -1.27 8.52
CA PRO A 155 15.54 -1.01 7.33
C PRO A 155 14.74 -1.14 6.02
N TYR A 156 13.55 -1.73 6.06
CA TYR A 156 12.71 -1.92 4.89
C TYR A 156 11.84 -0.72 4.53
N TYR A 157 11.67 0.30 5.39
CA TYR A 157 10.97 1.55 5.01
C TYR A 157 11.75 2.82 5.31
N LYS A 158 12.92 2.75 5.97
CA LYS A 158 13.73 3.94 6.31
C LYS A 158 14.00 4.86 5.11
N ASP A 159 14.11 4.32 3.90
CA ASP A 159 14.38 5.12 2.68
C ASP A 159 13.10 5.80 2.14
N MET A 160 11.95 5.63 2.80
CA MET A 160 10.68 6.28 2.50
C MET A 160 10.48 7.57 3.30
N THR A 161 11.15 7.72 4.43
CA THR A 161 11.10 8.87 5.34
C THR A 161 12.42 9.66 5.28
N GLY A 162 12.49 10.81 5.95
CA GLY A 162 13.72 11.62 6.04
C GLY A 162 13.53 13.04 5.49
N TRP A 163 14.56 13.59 4.84
CA TRP A 163 14.55 14.99 4.39
C TRP A 163 13.34 15.27 3.49
N ASN A 164 12.41 16.09 4.00
CA ASN A 164 11.14 16.44 3.35
C ASN A 164 10.31 15.23 2.87
N ARG A 165 10.46 14.07 3.53
CA ARG A 165 9.73 12.85 3.18
C ARG A 165 9.04 12.29 4.42
N LYS A 166 7.75 12.04 4.26
CA LYS A 166 6.89 11.35 5.21
C LYS A 166 6.24 10.15 4.53
N ALA A 167 5.84 9.19 5.32
CA ALA A 167 5.14 7.99 4.89
C ALA A 167 3.96 7.72 5.82
N ILE A 168 3.07 6.85 5.40
CA ILE A 168 2.09 6.22 6.30
C ILE A 168 2.27 4.71 6.27
N CYS A 169 1.95 4.07 7.40
CA CYS A 169 1.84 2.62 7.53
C CYS A 169 0.38 2.24 7.68
N ILE A 170 -0.17 1.54 6.70
CA ILE A 170 -1.52 1.00 6.74
C ILE A 170 -1.43 -0.41 7.34
N ILE A 171 -2.05 -0.62 8.50
CA ILE A 171 -2.07 -1.93 9.16
C ILE A 171 -3.34 -2.67 8.74
N VAL A 172 -3.14 -3.73 7.96
CA VAL A 172 -4.19 -4.68 7.57
C VAL A 172 -4.24 -5.81 8.61
N PRO A 173 -5.35 -5.94 9.37
CA PRO A 173 -5.46 -6.96 10.41
C PRO A 173 -5.30 -8.39 9.90
N ALA A 174 -4.90 -9.30 10.79
CA ALA A 174 -4.71 -10.71 10.44
C ALA A 174 -6.00 -11.37 9.92
N LEU A 175 -7.16 -10.94 10.42
CA LEU A 175 -8.49 -11.36 9.99
C LEU A 175 -9.19 -10.27 9.14
N ALA A 176 -8.42 -9.51 8.37
CA ALA A 176 -8.95 -8.50 7.46
C ALA A 176 -9.92 -9.12 6.44
N ASN A 177 -11.06 -8.46 6.27
CA ASN A 177 -12.00 -8.73 5.19
C ASN A 177 -11.64 -7.91 3.93
N ASP A 178 -12.47 -8.01 2.90
CA ASP A 178 -12.25 -7.30 1.64
C ASP A 178 -12.29 -5.78 1.77
N PHE A 179 -13.02 -5.19 2.73
CA PHE A 179 -13.06 -3.73 2.89
C PHE A 179 -11.70 -3.17 3.32
N HIS A 180 -11.00 -3.84 4.24
CA HIS A 180 -9.64 -3.46 4.64
C HIS A 180 -8.68 -3.57 3.47
N MET A 181 -8.78 -4.65 2.70
CA MET A 181 -7.94 -4.86 1.51
C MET A 181 -8.19 -3.77 0.47
N GLN A 182 -9.45 -3.54 0.09
CA GLN A 182 -9.82 -2.52 -0.89
C GLN A 182 -9.38 -1.12 -0.46
N ALA A 183 -9.49 -0.77 0.82
CA ALA A 183 -9.00 0.50 1.33
C ALA A 183 -7.48 0.63 1.16
N ALA A 184 -6.71 -0.38 1.56
CA ALA A 184 -5.26 -0.40 1.38
C ALA A 184 -4.87 -0.30 -0.11
N GLU A 185 -5.54 -1.05 -0.98
CA GLU A 185 -5.29 -1.06 -2.43
C GLU A 185 -5.62 0.30 -3.09
N LYS A 186 -6.75 0.91 -2.73
CA LYS A 186 -7.14 2.25 -3.21
C LYS A 186 -6.15 3.31 -2.74
N ILE A 187 -5.67 3.26 -1.48
CA ILE A 187 -4.66 4.19 -0.97
C ILE A 187 -3.32 3.99 -1.69
N CYS A 188 -2.88 2.75 -1.93
CA CYS A 188 -1.67 2.47 -2.71
C CYS A 188 -1.78 3.00 -4.15
N THR A 189 -2.95 2.83 -4.77
CA THR A 189 -3.22 3.35 -6.11
C THR A 189 -3.18 4.87 -6.13
N LEU A 190 -3.78 5.52 -5.13
CA LEU A 190 -3.73 6.96 -4.96
C LEU A 190 -2.29 7.45 -4.79
N ALA A 191 -1.47 6.76 -3.99
CA ALA A 191 -0.05 7.06 -3.85
C ALA A 191 0.72 6.95 -5.16
N ALA A 192 0.46 5.90 -5.96
CA ALA A 192 1.12 5.68 -7.23
C ALA A 192 0.92 6.84 -8.22
N SER A 193 -0.24 7.51 -8.18
CA SER A 193 -0.51 8.67 -9.04
C SER A 193 0.48 9.82 -8.88
N LYS A 194 1.21 9.91 -7.76
CA LYS A 194 2.21 10.96 -7.51
C LYS A 194 3.54 10.73 -8.25
N PHE A 195 3.77 9.52 -8.75
CA PHE A 195 5.07 9.14 -9.31
C PHE A 195 5.01 8.23 -10.53
N VAL A 196 3.81 7.86 -11.00
CA VAL A 196 3.65 7.45 -12.40
C VAL A 196 4.02 8.65 -13.25
N ILE A 197 5.22 8.62 -13.80
CA ILE A 197 5.67 9.57 -14.81
C ILE A 197 4.72 9.36 -15.99
N THR A 198 3.75 10.26 -16.20
CA THR A 198 3.10 10.39 -17.51
C THR A 198 4.23 10.54 -18.51
N ALA A 199 4.41 9.54 -19.39
CA ALA A 199 5.33 9.68 -20.51
C ALA A 199 5.01 11.02 -21.20
N PRO A 200 6.03 11.81 -21.59
CA PRO A 200 5.77 13.01 -22.36
C PRO A 200 4.92 12.64 -23.58
N PRO A 201 3.95 13.49 -23.98
CA PRO A 201 3.12 13.20 -25.14
C PRO A 201 4.05 12.93 -26.32
N VAL A 202 3.84 11.78 -26.99
CA VAL A 202 4.54 11.45 -28.23
C VAL A 202 4.19 12.55 -29.22
N VAL A 203 5.11 13.49 -29.43
CA VAL A 203 4.98 14.50 -30.47
C VAL A 203 5.08 13.75 -31.79
N ALA A 204 3.96 13.64 -32.51
CA ALA A 204 3.94 13.03 -33.82
C ALA A 204 4.96 13.77 -34.73
N PRO A 205 5.76 13.05 -35.52
CA PRO A 205 6.66 13.69 -36.49
C PRO A 205 5.83 14.50 -37.48
N LYS A 206 6.28 15.73 -37.76
CA LYS A 206 5.73 16.61 -38.79
C LYS A 206 6.03 16.10 -40.19
#